data_AF-A0A4V0XKV0-F1
#
_entry.id   AF-A0A4V0XKV0-F1
#
_cell.length_a   1.000
_cell.length_b   1.000
_cell.length_c   1.000
_cell.angle_alpha   90.00
_cell.angle_beta   90.00
_cell.angle_gamma   90.00
#
_symmetry.space_group_name_H-M   'P 1'
#
loop_
_entity.id
_entity.type
_entity.pdbx_description
1 polymer ?
#
loop_
_entity_poly.entity_id
_entity_poly.type
_entity_poly.pdbx_seq_one_letter_code
_entity_poly.pdbx_strand_id
1 'polypeptide(L)'
;MSNNSNNAATPNHTNCDCPPGHCQQKSVALTSLREGQTAVVCAAMTSMPTDDAAYVRALGLRPSAHVRVCRAGQPCIVEVLSGASDDSACCQDDASLAGSCSCRIGLSRELAQHVMVELPR
;
A
#
# COMPACT_ATOMS: atom_id res chain seq x y z
N MET A 1 -23.21 6.17 -51.32
CA MET A 1 -22.97 7.30 -50.39
C MET A 1 -23.18 6.79 -48.99
N SER A 2 -22.07 6.51 -48.32
CA SER A 2 -21.97 6.12 -46.91
C SER A 2 -22.41 7.29 -46.01
N ASN A 3 -23.04 7.01 -44.88
CA ASN A 3 -22.42 7.20 -43.57
C ASN A 3 -23.38 6.91 -42.41
N ASN A 4 -22.89 6.00 -41.56
CA ASN A 4 -23.43 5.60 -40.26
C ASN A 4 -22.94 6.61 -39.21
N SER A 5 -23.86 7.26 -38.49
CA SER A 5 -23.52 8.22 -37.43
C SER A 5 -23.35 7.48 -36.11
N ASN A 6 -22.08 7.31 -35.72
CA ASN A 6 -21.69 6.74 -34.44
C ASN A 6 -21.85 7.74 -33.28
N ASN A 7 -22.19 7.15 -32.14
CA ASN A 7 -22.43 7.70 -30.82
C ASN A 7 -21.49 8.83 -30.35
N ALA A 8 -22.11 9.83 -29.72
CA ALA A 8 -21.47 10.86 -28.92
C ALA A 8 -21.51 10.51 -27.42
N ALA A 9 -20.61 11.17 -26.67
CA ALA A 9 -20.51 11.31 -25.21
C ALA A 9 -19.48 10.42 -24.47
N THR A 10 -18.24 10.91 -24.43
CA THR A 10 -17.33 11.24 -23.27
C THR A 10 -17.66 10.70 -21.85
N PRO A 11 -16.69 10.66 -20.88
CA PRO A 11 -15.29 11.11 -20.93
C PRO A 11 -14.26 10.05 -20.47
N ASN A 12 -12.99 10.35 -20.79
CA ASN A 12 -11.79 9.63 -20.37
C ASN A 12 -11.78 9.32 -18.87
N HIS A 13 -11.89 8.05 -18.50
CA HIS A 13 -11.18 7.55 -17.34
C HIS A 13 -9.68 7.74 -17.63
N THR A 14 -9.06 8.70 -16.96
CA THR A 14 -7.62 8.79 -16.81
C THR A 14 -7.13 7.49 -16.18
N ASN A 15 -6.81 6.51 -17.02
CA ASN A 15 -5.85 5.48 -16.68
C ASN A 15 -4.58 6.23 -16.30
N CYS A 16 -4.26 6.23 -15.01
CA CYS A 16 -2.94 6.56 -14.51
C CYS A 16 -2.00 5.45 -14.99
N ASP A 17 -1.60 5.54 -16.25
CA ASP A 17 -0.59 4.70 -16.90
C ASP A 17 0.78 5.14 -16.36
N CYS A 18 1.08 4.72 -15.13
CA CYS A 18 2.45 4.76 -14.63
C CYS A 18 3.19 3.58 -15.26
N PRO A 19 4.30 3.80 -15.99
CA PRO A 19 5.04 2.71 -16.60
C PRO A 19 5.60 1.76 -15.51
N PRO A 20 5.48 0.43 -15.67
CA PRO A 20 6.04 -0.54 -14.73
C PRO A 20 7.56 -0.62 -14.91
N GLY A 21 8.31 0.35 -14.40
CA GLY A 21 9.71 0.46 -14.79
C GLY A 21 10.70 1.13 -13.85
N HIS A 22 10.30 1.74 -12.73
CA HIS A 22 11.27 2.43 -11.86
C HIS A 22 11.01 2.23 -10.37
N CYS A 23 11.17 0.99 -9.91
CA CYS A 23 11.62 0.72 -8.54
C CYS A 23 13.11 0.31 -8.60
N GLN A 24 13.99 1.22 -9.06
CA GLN A 24 15.45 1.03 -8.97
C GLN A 24 15.99 1.26 -7.54
N GLN A 25 15.10 1.53 -6.58
CA GLN A 25 15.47 1.57 -5.19
C GLN A 25 15.48 0.15 -4.62
N LYS A 26 16.47 -0.12 -3.77
CA LYS A 26 16.77 -1.44 -3.23
C LYS A 26 15.58 -1.94 -2.40
N SER A 27 14.70 -2.72 -3.03
CA SER A 27 13.57 -3.36 -2.37
C SER A 27 14.10 -4.42 -1.40
N VAL A 28 13.69 -4.33 -0.14
CA VAL A 28 14.03 -5.28 0.92
C VAL A 28 12.74 -5.85 1.51
N ALA A 29 12.78 -7.06 2.03
CA ALA A 29 11.63 -7.61 2.75
C ALA A 29 11.39 -6.83 4.06
N LEU A 30 10.14 -6.73 4.51
CA LEU A 30 9.81 -6.12 5.82
C LEU A 30 10.62 -6.74 6.97
N THR A 31 10.91 -8.03 6.91
CA THR A 31 11.70 -8.76 7.92
C THR A 31 13.16 -8.31 8.02
N SER A 32 13.68 -7.63 7.00
CA SER A 32 15.05 -7.10 6.98
C SER A 32 15.16 -5.71 7.62
N LEU A 33 14.01 -5.07 7.91
CA LEU A 33 13.95 -3.79 8.58
C LEU A 33 14.10 -3.94 10.10
N ARG A 34 14.56 -2.86 10.73
CA ARG A 34 14.67 -2.73 12.18
C ARG A 34 13.47 -1.98 12.76
N GLU A 35 13.21 -2.21 14.03
CA GLU A 35 12.22 -1.45 14.79
C GLU A 35 12.49 0.05 14.71
N GLY A 36 11.42 0.82 14.50
CA GLY A 36 11.46 2.26 14.27
C GLY A 36 11.70 2.69 12.83
N GLN A 37 12.14 1.80 11.94
CA GLN A 37 12.36 2.17 10.53
C GLN A 37 11.04 2.34 9.79
N THR A 38 11.01 3.36 8.93
CA THR A 38 9.95 3.58 7.96
C THR A 38 10.38 3.10 6.58
N ALA A 39 9.42 2.62 5.80
CA ALA A 39 9.60 2.17 4.44
C ALA A 39 8.33 2.39 3.63
N VAL A 40 8.45 2.30 2.31
CA VAL A 40 7.34 2.43 1.36
C VAL A 40 7.11 1.09 0.69
N VAL A 41 5.87 0.62 0.65
CA VAL A 41 5.53 -0.67 0.04
C VAL A 41 5.73 -0.62 -1.47
N CYS A 42 6.51 -1.53 -2.03
CA CYS A 42 6.73 -1.61 -3.47
C CYS A 42 5.54 -2.24 -4.19
N ALA A 43 5.26 -1.78 -5.43
CA ALA A 43 4.25 -2.40 -6.29
C ALA A 43 4.64 -3.83 -6.74
N ALA A 44 5.94 -4.13 -6.74
CA ALA A 44 6.51 -5.40 -7.15
C ALA A 44 6.40 -6.49 -6.07
N MET A 45 5.20 -6.75 -5.54
CA MET A 45 4.91 -7.95 -4.72
C MET A 45 4.82 -9.23 -5.60
N THR A 46 5.72 -9.36 -6.59
CA THR A 46 5.60 -10.31 -7.72
C THR A 46 5.67 -11.78 -7.32
N SER A 47 6.16 -12.10 -6.11
CA SER A 47 6.34 -13.49 -5.65
C SER A 47 5.29 -13.97 -4.63
N MET A 48 4.23 -13.19 -4.37
CA MET A 48 3.22 -13.52 -3.36
C MET A 48 2.00 -14.23 -3.99
N PRO A 49 1.41 -15.24 -3.32
CA PRO A 49 0.13 -15.81 -3.74
C PRO A 49 -0.97 -14.75 -3.85
N THR A 50 -1.88 -14.89 -4.81
CA THR A 50 -2.94 -13.90 -5.08
C THR A 50 -3.84 -13.64 -3.87
N ASP A 51 -4.13 -14.67 -3.07
CA ASP A 51 -4.95 -14.57 -1.85
C ASP A 51 -4.25 -13.73 -0.78
N ASP A 52 -2.97 -14.01 -0.55
CA ASP A 52 -2.13 -13.26 0.38
C ASP A 52 -1.98 -11.80 -0.03
N ALA A 53 -1.85 -11.54 -1.35
CA ALA A 53 -1.82 -10.19 -1.91
C ALA A 53 -3.16 -9.45 -1.73
N ALA A 54 -4.30 -10.13 -1.79
CA ALA A 54 -5.60 -9.53 -1.46
C ALA A 54 -5.72 -9.25 0.04
N TYR A 55 -5.20 -10.15 0.88
CA TYR A 55 -5.21 -10.02 2.33
C TYR A 55 -4.39 -8.81 2.81
N VAL A 56 -3.12 -8.67 2.41
CA VAL A 56 -2.28 -7.52 2.78
C VAL A 56 -2.86 -6.19 2.29
N ARG A 57 -3.48 -6.21 1.12
CA ARG A 57 -4.22 -5.08 0.56
C ARG A 57 -5.42 -4.69 1.43
N ALA A 58 -6.18 -5.66 1.93
CA ALA A 58 -7.29 -5.42 2.86
C ALA A 58 -6.81 -4.82 4.19
N LEU A 59 -5.57 -5.09 4.60
CA LEU A 59 -4.95 -4.48 5.77
C LEU A 59 -4.39 -3.07 5.52
N GLY A 60 -4.45 -2.57 4.28
CA GLY A 60 -3.95 -1.23 3.93
C GLY A 60 -2.51 -1.21 3.40
N LEU A 61 -1.85 -2.36 3.25
CA LEU A 61 -0.52 -2.48 2.64
C LEU A 61 -0.63 -2.43 1.10
N ARG A 62 -0.90 -1.23 0.59
CA ARG A 62 -0.99 -0.94 -0.85
C ARG A 62 0.37 -0.55 -1.41
N PRO A 63 0.59 -0.69 -2.73
CA PRO A 63 1.73 -0.05 -3.38
C PRO A 63 1.80 1.45 -3.03
N SER A 64 2.99 1.94 -2.71
CA SER A 64 3.25 3.31 -2.23
C SER A 64 2.72 3.63 -0.82
N ALA A 65 2.19 2.64 -0.08
CA ALA A 65 1.81 2.85 1.31
C ALA A 65 3.07 3.03 2.18
N HIS A 66 3.02 4.02 3.06
CA HIS A 66 4.08 4.24 4.04
C HIS A 66 3.84 3.34 5.25
N VAL A 67 4.87 2.64 5.68
CA VAL A 67 4.81 1.72 6.80
C VAL A 67 5.97 1.97 7.74
N ARG A 68 5.72 1.79 9.03
CA ARG A 68 6.71 1.86 10.08
C ARG A 68 6.78 0.52 10.81
N VAL A 69 7.98 -0.02 10.99
CA VAL A 69 8.15 -1.25 11.77
C VAL A 69 8.10 -0.88 13.25
N CYS A 70 7.05 -1.33 13.94
CA CYS A 70 6.90 -1.15 15.38
C CYS A 70 7.63 -2.24 16.16
N ARG A 71 7.61 -3.47 15.64
CA ARG A 71 8.26 -4.63 16.25
C ARG A 71 8.78 -5.56 15.17
N ALA A 72 10.06 -5.92 15.24
CA ALA A 72 10.68 -6.90 14.37
C ALA A 72 10.58 -8.29 15.01
N GLY A 73 10.52 -9.35 14.19
CA GLY A 73 10.39 -10.73 14.67
C GLY A 73 9.01 -11.33 14.42
N GLN A 74 8.50 -12.10 15.39
CA GLN A 74 7.23 -12.81 15.26
C GLN A 74 6.30 -12.56 16.46
N PRO A 75 5.09 -11.98 16.26
CA PRO A 75 4.62 -11.39 15.00
C PRO A 75 5.40 -10.11 14.63
N CYS A 76 5.54 -9.85 13.33
CA CYS A 76 6.11 -8.59 12.85
C CYS A 76 5.01 -7.53 12.90
N ILE A 77 5.19 -6.50 13.72
CA ILE A 77 4.16 -5.45 13.88
C ILE A 77 4.56 -4.26 13.04
N VAL A 78 3.73 -3.92 12.07
CA VAL A 78 3.89 -2.72 11.24
C VAL A 78 2.74 -1.77 11.48
N GLU A 79 3.04 -0.49 11.44
CA GLU A 79 2.06 0.58 11.45
C GLU A 79 1.94 1.14 10.03
N VAL A 80 0.74 1.09 9.45
CA VAL A 80 0.46 1.74 8.16
C VAL A 80 0.20 3.21 8.44
N LEU A 81 1.11 4.04 7.96
CA LEU A 81 1.02 5.48 8.03
C LEU A 81 0.07 5.90 6.90
N SER A 82 -1.22 6.07 7.23
CA SER A 82 -2.22 6.53 6.27
C SER A 82 -1.92 7.98 5.88
N GLY A 83 -1.41 8.18 4.67
CA GLY A 83 -1.29 9.51 4.08
C GLY A 83 -2.65 9.95 3.58
N ALA A 84 -3.35 10.75 4.38
CA ALA A 84 -4.44 11.67 3.99
C ALA A 84 -5.29 11.26 2.77
N SER A 85 -5.75 10.01 2.73
CA SER A 85 -6.76 9.61 1.76
C SER A 85 -8.09 9.76 2.47
N ASP A 86 -8.82 10.81 2.12
CA ASP A 86 -10.11 11.27 2.67
C ASP A 86 -11.26 10.24 2.64
N ASP A 87 -10.98 8.95 2.37
CA ASP A 87 -11.97 7.88 2.20
C ASP A 87 -11.87 6.79 3.28
N SER A 88 -11.59 7.17 4.54
CA SER A 88 -11.66 6.23 5.67
C SER A 88 -12.42 6.84 6.86
N ALA A 89 -13.73 6.86 6.72
CA ALA A 89 -14.70 7.20 7.76
C ALA A 89 -14.96 6.01 8.70
N CYS A 90 -13.96 5.54 9.44
CA CYS A 90 -14.15 4.42 10.39
C CYS A 90 -14.13 4.79 11.88
N CYS A 91 -13.94 6.07 12.23
CA CYS A 91 -14.11 6.53 13.62
C CYS A 91 -14.37 8.04 13.71
N GLN A 92 -15.57 8.45 13.31
CA GLN A 92 -16.13 9.77 13.66
C GLN A 92 -17.15 9.57 14.78
N ASP A 93 -16.70 9.52 16.02
CA ASP A 93 -17.56 9.80 17.18
C ASP A 93 -16.74 10.60 18.20
N ASP A 94 -17.08 11.88 18.31
CA ASP A 94 -16.72 12.84 19.34
C ASP A 94 -15.23 13.23 19.55
N ALA A 95 -14.88 14.39 18.98
CA ALA A 95 -13.88 15.36 19.46
C ALA A 95 -12.43 14.90 19.71
N SER A 96 -11.59 14.85 18.66
CA SER A 96 -10.22 15.44 18.71
C SER A 96 -9.49 15.42 17.36
N LEU A 97 -9.46 16.60 16.73
CA LEU A 97 -8.34 17.16 15.95
C LEU A 97 -7.33 16.18 15.31
N ALA A 98 -7.37 16.08 13.98
CA ALA A 98 -6.23 15.75 13.12
C ALA A 98 -5.53 14.39 13.37
N GLY A 99 -6.29 13.36 13.76
CA GLY A 99 -5.77 12.01 13.92
C GLY A 99 -5.55 11.31 12.58
N SER A 100 -4.32 11.29 12.07
CA SER A 100 -3.91 10.30 11.07
C SER A 100 -4.18 8.90 11.65
N CYS A 101 -5.24 8.23 11.21
CA CYS A 101 -5.54 6.87 11.66
C CYS A 101 -4.43 5.95 11.17
N SER A 102 -3.48 5.64 12.05
CA SER A 102 -2.39 4.72 11.79
C SER A 102 -2.74 3.35 12.35
N CYS A 103 -3.06 2.40 11.47
CA CYS A 103 -3.42 1.05 11.88
C CYS A 103 -2.17 0.22 12.17
N ARG A 104 -2.16 -0.49 13.30
CA ARG A 104 -1.11 -1.46 13.63
C ARG A 104 -1.55 -2.85 13.24
N ILE A 105 -0.75 -3.50 12.42
CA ILE A 105 -1.05 -4.79 11.82
C ILE A 105 0.03 -5.76 12.24
N GLY A 106 -0.39 -6.85 12.88
CA GLY A 106 0.48 -7.99 13.12
C GLY A 106 0.53 -8.88 11.88
N LEU A 107 1.69 -8.96 11.24
CA LEU A 107 1.93 -9.88 10.15
C LEU A 107 2.62 -11.15 10.66
N SER A 108 2.26 -12.29 10.08
CA SER A 108 3.05 -13.50 10.21
C SER A 108 4.42 -13.28 9.56
N ARG A 109 5.42 -14.05 10.00
CA ARG A 109 6.76 -14.00 9.41
C ARG A 109 6.75 -14.31 7.92
N GLU A 110 5.90 -15.26 7.53
CA GLU A 110 5.69 -15.69 6.14
C GLU A 110 5.08 -14.58 5.29
N LEU A 111 4.09 -13.84 5.77
CA LEU A 111 3.56 -12.69 5.02
C LEU A 111 4.61 -11.57 4.94
N ALA A 112 5.31 -11.29 6.03
CA ALA A 112 6.30 -10.20 6.09
C ALA A 112 7.53 -10.44 5.18
N GLN A 113 7.93 -11.68 4.91
CA GLN A 113 9.03 -11.97 3.96
C GLN A 113 8.63 -11.74 2.50
N HIS A 114 7.33 -11.81 2.17
CA HIS A 114 6.82 -11.59 0.82
C HIS A 114 6.48 -10.13 0.53
N VAL A 115 6.24 -9.32 1.57
CA VAL A 115 6.02 -7.88 1.41
C VAL A 115 7.37 -7.18 1.20
N MET A 116 7.57 -6.71 -0.04
CA MET A 116 8.73 -5.93 -0.44
C MET A 116 8.49 -4.45 -0.19
N VAL A 117 9.47 -3.81 0.44
CA VAL A 117 9.43 -2.40 0.80
C VAL A 117 10.73 -1.71 0.44
N GLU A 118 10.65 -0.39 0.36
CA GLU A 118 11.72 0.48 -0.02
C GLU A 118 12.02 1.47 1.10
N LEU A 119 13.30 1.66 1.41
CA LEU A 119 13.70 2.63 2.42
C LEU A 119 13.68 4.04 1.83
N PRO A 120 12.97 5.01 2.46
CA PRO A 120 13.11 6.41 2.11
C PRO A 120 14.58 6.83 2.32
N ARG A 121 15.14 7.53 1.33
CA ARG A 121 16.52 8.01 1.36
C ARG A 121 16.73 9.14 2.37
#